data_AF-A0A2W6CQF8-F1
#
_entry.id   AF-A0A2W6CQF8-F1
#
_cell.length_a   1.000
_cell.length_b   1.000
_cell.length_c   1.000
_cell.angle_alpha   90.00
_cell.angle_beta   90.00
_cell.angle_gamma   90.00
#
_symmetry.space_group_name_H-M   'P 1'
#
loop_
_entity.id
_entity.type
_entity.pdbx_description
1 polymer ?
#
loop_
_entity_poly.entity_id
_entity_poly.type
_entity_poly.pdbx_seq_one_letter_code
_entity_poly.pdbx_strand_id
1 'polypeptide(L)'
;MAVGEGRAVKALFLQCSSFSYDCIRTALPNTLEEGGFTSYSNCAVVFISVEVEDDTRVARAAKAIRRVARNANTGVLILSGFAHLSDNLASFDDSQLVLQRLQQALRNNQEWEVVTTPFGWHKTMSMTALADKWSQRFITA
;
A
#
# COMPACT_ATOMS: atom_id res chain seq x y z
N MET A 1 -19.65 -19.24 20.55
CA MET A 1 -18.62 -19.29 19.48
C MET A 1 -18.36 -17.86 19.06
N ALA A 2 -17.17 -17.33 19.33
CA ALA A 2 -16.83 -15.98 18.92
C ALA A 2 -16.73 -15.97 17.39
N VAL A 3 -17.64 -15.24 16.73
CA VAL A 3 -17.43 -14.80 15.36
C VAL A 3 -16.14 -13.98 15.43
N GLY A 4 -15.05 -14.51 14.90
CA GLY A 4 -13.77 -13.81 14.92
C GLY A 4 -13.99 -12.40 14.38
N GLU A 5 -13.52 -11.38 15.11
CA GLU A 5 -13.38 -10.03 14.57
C GLU A 5 -12.58 -10.16 13.28
N GLY A 6 -13.28 -10.22 12.15
CA GLY A 6 -12.67 -10.62 10.90
C GLY A 6 -11.54 -9.63 10.60
N ARG A 7 -10.33 -10.16 10.50
CA ARG A 7 -9.09 -9.39 10.41
C ARG A 7 -9.03 -8.70 9.04
N ALA A 8 -8.28 -7.62 8.98
CA ALA A 8 -8.53 -6.48 8.12
C ALA A 8 -7.26 -6.13 7.36
N VAL A 9 -7.37 -5.53 6.17
CA VAL A 9 -6.20 -5.05 5.41
C VAL A 9 -5.39 -4.15 6.34
N LYS A 10 -4.11 -4.49 6.52
CA LYS A 10 -3.19 -3.71 7.35
C LYS A 10 -2.37 -2.80 6.46
N ALA A 11 -2.48 -1.51 6.71
CA ALA A 11 -1.72 -0.51 5.99
C ALA A 11 -1.02 0.48 6.91
N LEU A 12 0.23 0.81 6.59
CA LEU A 12 0.97 1.90 7.19
C LEU A 12 1.05 3.04 6.17
N PHE A 13 0.35 4.12 6.47
CA PHE A 13 0.34 5.36 5.69
C PHE A 13 1.41 6.30 6.24
N LEU A 14 2.33 6.72 5.38
CA LEU A 14 3.36 7.72 5.67
C LEU A 14 3.31 8.82 4.61
N GLN A 15 2.98 10.04 5.03
CA GLN A 15 3.17 11.23 4.21
C GLN A 15 4.64 11.63 4.23
N CYS A 16 5.20 11.83 3.04
CA CYS A 16 6.61 12.02 2.83
C CYS A 16 6.88 13.26 1.97
N SER A 17 7.85 14.07 2.36
CA SER A 17 8.40 15.11 1.48
C SER A 17 9.22 14.50 0.34
N SER A 18 9.87 13.37 0.60
CA SER A 18 10.53 12.54 -0.42
C SER A 18 10.35 11.04 -0.13
N PHE A 19 10.15 10.26 -1.19
CA PHE A 19 10.16 8.80 -1.16
C PHE A 19 10.85 8.28 -2.43
N SER A 20 11.77 7.33 -2.29
CA SER A 20 12.37 6.63 -3.42
C SER A 20 12.54 5.16 -3.11
N TYR A 21 12.59 4.36 -4.17
CA TYR A 21 12.95 2.95 -4.09
C TYR A 21 13.80 2.53 -5.29
N ASP A 22 14.58 1.48 -5.10
CA ASP A 22 15.26 0.76 -6.17
C ASP A 22 15.00 -0.75 -6.05
N CYS A 23 14.66 -1.38 -7.16
CA CYS A 23 14.32 -2.80 -7.21
C CYS A 23 15.59 -3.63 -7.36
N ILE A 24 15.92 -4.42 -6.33
CA ILE A 24 17.17 -5.18 -6.26
C ILE A 24 17.04 -6.53 -6.95
N ARG A 25 16.04 -7.32 -6.53
CA ARG A 25 15.75 -8.66 -7.08
C ARG A 25 14.29 -9.01 -6.85
N THR A 26 13.73 -9.80 -7.76
CA THR A 26 12.37 -10.34 -7.64
C THR A 26 12.32 -11.53 -6.68
N ALA A 27 11.23 -11.65 -5.93
CA ALA A 27 10.83 -12.85 -5.18
C ALA A 27 9.80 -13.70 -5.95
N LEU A 28 9.28 -13.20 -7.08
CA LEU A 28 8.33 -13.92 -7.92
C LEU A 28 9.08 -14.77 -8.96
N PRO A 29 8.76 -16.06 -9.09
CA PRO A 29 9.27 -16.88 -10.17
C PRO A 29 8.71 -16.36 -11.50
N ASN A 30 9.58 -15.97 -12.43
CA ASN A 30 9.24 -15.51 -13.78
C ASN A 30 8.52 -14.15 -13.88
N THR A 31 8.93 -13.14 -13.10
CA THR A 31 8.44 -11.77 -13.32
C THR A 31 8.89 -11.24 -14.68
N LEU A 32 7.97 -10.64 -15.44
CA LEU A 32 8.24 -9.91 -16.67
C LEU A 32 8.28 -8.39 -16.45
N GLU A 33 7.89 -7.93 -15.26
CA GLU A 33 7.93 -6.51 -14.89
C GLU A 33 9.39 -6.10 -14.65
N GLU A 34 9.88 -5.12 -15.40
CA GLU A 34 11.21 -4.56 -15.17
C GLU A 34 11.22 -3.75 -13.86
N GLY A 35 12.18 -4.05 -13.00
CA GLY A 35 12.46 -3.23 -11.82
C GLY A 35 13.15 -1.92 -12.19
N GLY A 36 13.41 -1.08 -11.19
CA GLY A 36 14.28 0.07 -11.36
C GLY A 36 14.17 1.06 -10.21
N PHE A 37 14.93 2.14 -10.35
CA PHE A 37 14.88 3.27 -9.45
C PHE A 37 13.72 4.20 -9.80
N THR A 38 12.99 4.65 -8.79
CA THR A 38 11.98 5.71 -8.95
C THR A 38 11.95 6.57 -7.68
N SER A 39 11.67 7.86 -7.86
CA SER A 39 11.52 8.81 -6.76
C SER A 39 10.29 9.71 -6.93
N TYR A 40 9.76 10.14 -5.79
CA TYR A 40 8.57 10.97 -5.67
C TYR A 40 8.81 12.04 -4.61
N SER A 41 8.24 13.23 -4.84
CA SER A 41 8.19 14.33 -3.88
C SER A 41 6.75 14.59 -3.47
N ASN A 42 6.55 15.09 -2.24
CA ASN A 42 5.23 15.42 -1.69
C ASN A 42 4.15 14.35 -1.93
N CYS A 43 4.41 13.15 -1.43
CA CYS A 43 3.59 11.97 -1.65
C CYS A 43 3.14 11.36 -0.32
N ALA A 44 2.27 10.37 -0.37
CA ALA A 44 2.09 9.44 0.73
C ALA A 44 2.31 8.02 0.24
N VAL A 45 3.23 7.32 0.90
CA VAL A 45 3.43 5.89 0.72
C VAL A 45 2.52 5.13 1.66
N VAL A 46 1.80 4.16 1.09
CA VAL A 46 0.89 3.26 1.80
C VAL A 46 1.47 1.86 1.67
N PHE A 47 2.18 1.44 2.70
CA PHE A 47 2.68 0.07 2.83
C PHE A 47 1.52 -0.84 3.21
N ILE A 48 1.29 -1.92 2.47
CA ILE A 48 0.10 -2.77 2.62
C ILE A 48 0.53 -4.24 2.78
N SER A 49 0.11 -4.85 3.89
CA SER A 49 0.07 -6.32 4.02
C SER A 49 -1.33 -6.79 3.69
N VAL A 50 -1.45 -7.74 2.77
CA VAL A 50 -2.70 -8.43 2.46
C VAL A 50 -2.76 -9.71 3.30
N GLU A 51 -3.81 -9.86 4.09
CA GLU A 51 -4.08 -11.03 4.90
C GLU A 51 -5.02 -12.00 4.17
N VAL A 52 -5.04 -13.25 4.62
CA VAL A 52 -6.03 -14.24 4.16
C VAL A 52 -7.44 -13.67 4.35
N GLU A 53 -8.32 -13.85 3.36
CA GLU A 53 -9.72 -13.37 3.32
C GLU A 53 -9.93 -11.85 3.03
N ASP A 54 -8.88 -11.09 2.73
CA ASP A 54 -8.98 -9.64 2.46
C ASP A 54 -9.70 -9.28 1.14
N ASP A 55 -9.95 -10.24 0.25
CA ASP A 55 -10.59 -9.98 -1.05
C ASP A 55 -11.96 -9.29 -0.93
N THR A 56 -12.70 -9.62 0.12
CA THR A 56 -14.02 -9.05 0.41
C THR A 56 -13.96 -7.65 1.05
N ARG A 57 -12.76 -7.16 1.40
CA ARG A 57 -12.55 -5.97 2.25
C ARG A 57 -11.98 -4.77 1.51
N VAL A 58 -11.64 -4.92 0.22
CA VAL A 58 -11.04 -3.88 -0.62
C VAL A 58 -11.78 -2.54 -0.54
N ALA A 59 -13.12 -2.54 -0.60
CA ALA A 59 -13.91 -1.31 -0.54
C ALA A 59 -13.77 -0.58 0.81
N ARG A 60 -13.69 -1.34 1.92
CA ARG A 60 -13.50 -0.80 3.27
C ARG A 60 -12.08 -0.24 3.42
N ALA A 61 -11.06 -0.96 2.94
CA ALA A 61 -9.68 -0.50 2.90
C ALA A 61 -9.53 0.79 2.10
N ALA A 62 -10.09 0.84 0.89
CA ALA A 62 -10.09 2.05 0.05
C ALA A 62 -10.77 3.23 0.77
N LYS A 63 -11.90 3.01 1.44
CA LYS A 63 -12.58 4.08 2.21
C LYS A 63 -11.70 4.60 3.36
N ALA A 64 -11.02 3.72 4.08
CA ALA A 64 -10.17 4.08 5.20
C ALA A 64 -8.92 4.86 4.73
N ILE A 65 -8.25 4.40 3.68
CA ILE A 65 -7.09 5.08 3.07
C ILE A 65 -7.49 6.48 2.58
N ARG A 66 -8.62 6.61 1.87
CA ARG A 66 -9.12 7.93 1.42
C ARG A 66 -9.36 8.89 2.57
N ARG A 67 -9.93 8.40 3.68
CA ARG A 67 -10.14 9.23 4.86
C ARG A 67 -8.81 9.80 5.38
N VAL A 68 -7.78 8.97 5.49
CA VAL A 68 -6.45 9.44 5.95
C VAL A 68 -5.84 10.40 4.92
N ALA A 69 -5.83 10.03 3.64
CA ALA A 69 -5.25 10.83 2.57
C ALA A 69 -5.86 12.25 2.47
N ARG A 70 -7.19 12.38 2.59
CA ARG A 70 -7.87 13.69 2.61
C ARG A 70 -7.43 14.57 3.78
N ASN A 71 -7.22 13.96 4.95
CA ASN A 71 -6.80 14.70 6.13
C ASN A 71 -5.29 15.06 6.10
N ALA A 72 -4.49 14.26 5.40
CA ALA A 72 -3.06 14.51 5.20
C ALA A 72 -2.78 15.54 4.08
N ASN A 73 -3.78 15.84 3.22
CA ASN A 73 -3.63 16.77 2.09
C ASN A 73 -2.47 16.40 1.14
N THR A 74 -2.33 15.11 0.82
CA THR A 74 -1.30 14.60 -0.11
C THR A 74 -1.78 14.64 -1.56
N GLY A 75 -0.86 14.78 -2.52
CA GLY A 75 -1.18 14.81 -3.96
C GLY A 75 -1.02 13.46 -4.69
N VAL A 76 -0.09 12.62 -4.23
CA VAL A 76 0.24 11.33 -4.85
C VAL A 76 0.14 10.22 -3.81
N LEU A 77 -0.61 9.16 -4.12
CA LEU A 77 -0.71 7.95 -3.30
C LEU A 77 0.09 6.81 -3.92
N ILE A 78 1.14 6.39 -3.24
CA ILE A 78 2.03 5.31 -3.65
C ILE A 78 1.64 4.05 -2.87
N LEU A 79 1.07 3.07 -3.55
CA LEU A 79 0.76 1.77 -2.96
C LEU A 79 1.97 0.85 -3.08
N SER A 80 2.41 0.31 -1.95
CA SER A 80 3.55 -0.61 -1.89
C SER A 80 3.17 -1.88 -1.14
N GLY A 81 3.23 -3.02 -1.82
CA GLY A 81 3.09 -4.31 -1.16
C GLY A 81 4.21 -4.50 -0.15
N PHE A 82 3.86 -4.79 1.10
CA PHE A 82 4.78 -4.87 2.23
C PHE A 82 4.33 -5.96 3.18
N ALA A 83 4.97 -7.13 3.12
CA ALA A 83 4.57 -8.33 3.86
C ALA A 83 4.74 -8.21 5.39
N HIS A 84 5.46 -7.22 5.90
CA HIS A 84 5.93 -7.22 7.29
C HIS A 84 5.01 -6.49 8.29
N LEU A 85 3.77 -6.14 7.92
CA LEU A 85 2.76 -5.63 8.87
C LEU A 85 1.86 -6.75 9.41
N SER A 86 1.96 -7.97 8.89
CA SER A 86 1.15 -9.11 9.28
C SER A 86 1.93 -10.41 9.29
N ASP A 87 1.53 -11.31 10.19
CA ASP A 87 1.97 -12.71 10.24
C ASP A 87 0.99 -13.67 9.55
N ASN A 88 -0.15 -13.18 9.02
CA ASN A 88 -1.21 -13.99 8.40
C ASN A 88 -1.41 -13.64 6.92
N LEU A 89 -0.33 -13.74 6.15
CA LEU A 89 -0.27 -13.27 4.76
C LEU A 89 -1.10 -14.14 3.81
N ALA A 90 -1.75 -13.48 2.84
CA ALA A 90 -2.35 -14.15 1.70
C ALA A 90 -1.29 -14.72 0.74
N SER A 91 -1.73 -15.54 -0.22
CA SER A 91 -0.85 -16.01 -1.31
C SER A 91 -0.35 -14.83 -2.18
N PHE A 92 0.69 -15.06 -3.01
CA PHE A 92 1.17 -14.03 -3.94
C PHE A 92 0.07 -13.58 -4.91
N ASP A 93 -0.68 -14.53 -5.47
CA ASP A 93 -1.74 -14.26 -6.45
C ASP A 93 -2.90 -13.47 -5.81
N ASP A 94 -3.34 -13.89 -4.62
CA ASP A 94 -4.40 -13.18 -3.88
C ASP A 94 -3.94 -11.78 -3.47
N SER A 95 -2.70 -11.64 -3.01
CA SER A 95 -2.11 -10.35 -2.64
C SER A 95 -2.06 -9.40 -3.84
N GLN A 96 -1.62 -9.89 -4.99
CA GLN A 96 -1.55 -9.10 -6.22
C GLN A 96 -2.95 -8.67 -6.68
N LEU A 97 -3.92 -9.59 -6.64
CA LEU A 97 -5.32 -9.30 -6.98
C LEU A 97 -5.92 -8.23 -6.07
N VAL A 98 -5.74 -8.35 -4.75
CA VAL A 98 -6.24 -7.39 -3.77
C VAL A 98 -5.61 -6.02 -3.97
N LEU A 99 -4.28 -5.96 -4.19
CA LEU A 99 -3.57 -4.70 -4.44
C LEU A 99 -4.04 -4.03 -5.74
N GLN A 100 -4.27 -4.79 -6.82
CA GLN A 100 -4.83 -4.27 -8.08
C GLN A 100 -6.25 -3.72 -7.90
N ARG A 101 -7.12 -4.47 -7.20
CA ARG A 101 -8.49 -4.02 -6.91
C ARG A 101 -8.50 -2.77 -6.03
N LEU A 102 -7.60 -2.70 -5.05
CA LEU A 102 -7.43 -1.53 -4.18
C LEU A 102 -6.94 -0.31 -4.97
N GLN A 103 -5.95 -0.48 -5.85
CA GLN A 103 -5.48 0.56 -6.76
C GLN A 103 -6.63 1.09 -7.61
N GLN A 104 -7.42 0.21 -8.24
CA GLN A 104 -8.57 0.60 -9.06
C GLN A 104 -9.62 1.36 -8.22
N ALA A 105 -9.96 0.85 -7.03
CA ALA A 105 -10.92 1.50 -6.14
C ALA A 105 -10.48 2.91 -5.70
N LEU A 106 -9.17 3.13 -5.53
CA LEU A 106 -8.60 4.44 -5.21
C LEU A 106 -8.48 5.36 -6.42
N ARG A 107 -8.31 4.85 -7.64
CA ARG A 107 -8.27 5.67 -8.87
C ARG A 107 -9.63 6.20 -9.30
N ASN A 108 -10.70 5.43 -9.04
CA ASN A 108 -12.06 5.74 -9.51
C ASN A 108 -12.63 7.09 -9.04
N ASN A 109 -12.07 7.71 -8.01
CA ASN A 109 -12.54 9.01 -7.52
C ASN A 109 -11.75 10.21 -8.09
N GLN A 110 -10.66 9.95 -8.82
CA GLN A 110 -9.79 10.97 -9.43
C GLN A 110 -9.25 12.05 -8.45
N GLU A 111 -9.23 11.76 -7.15
CA GLU A 111 -8.76 12.70 -6.12
C GLU A 111 -7.23 12.74 -5.99
N TRP A 112 -6.56 11.65 -6.37
CA TRP A 112 -5.10 11.51 -6.31
C TRP A 112 -4.56 10.85 -7.56
N GLU A 113 -3.32 11.16 -7.90
CA GLU A 113 -2.51 10.27 -8.70
C GLU A 113 -2.19 9.03 -7.86
N VAL A 114 -2.58 7.84 -8.35
CA VAL A 114 -2.34 6.58 -7.65
C VAL A 114 -1.34 5.75 -8.43
N VAL A 115 -0.20 5.48 -7.81
CA VAL A 115 0.89 4.67 -8.37
C VAL A 115 1.12 3.44 -7.51
N THR A 116 1.67 2.39 -8.12
CA THR A 116 2.03 1.14 -7.43
C THR A 116 3.50 0.88 -7.64
N THR A 117 4.22 0.53 -6.57
CA THR A 117 5.58 0.00 -6.73
C THR A 117 5.51 -1.43 -7.29
N PRO A 118 6.53 -1.90 -8.04
CA PRO A 118 6.56 -3.27 -8.54
C PRO A 118 6.32 -4.33 -7.45
N PHE A 119 5.40 -5.27 -7.69
CA PHE A 119 5.01 -6.26 -6.69
C PHE A 119 6.04 -7.39 -6.59
N GLY A 120 6.25 -7.94 -5.39
CA GLY A 120 7.15 -9.07 -5.18
C GLY A 120 8.64 -8.75 -5.33
N TRP A 121 9.03 -7.49 -5.43
CA TRP A 121 10.44 -7.08 -5.46
C TRP A 121 10.99 -6.80 -4.06
N HIS A 122 12.20 -7.30 -3.79
CA HIS A 122 13.06 -6.74 -2.75
C HIS A 122 13.56 -5.37 -3.19
N LYS A 123 13.36 -4.36 -2.35
CA LYS A 123 13.66 -2.95 -2.66
C LYS A 123 14.56 -2.33 -1.61
N THR A 124 15.50 -1.48 -2.04
CA THR A 124 16.01 -0.43 -1.15
C THR A 124 14.98 0.71 -1.16
N MET A 125 14.81 1.39 -0.02
CA MET A 125 13.89 2.52 0.07
C MET A 125 14.54 3.64 0.88
N SER A 126 14.29 4.88 0.49
CA SER A 126 14.67 6.06 1.26
C SER A 126 13.47 6.99 1.35
N MET A 127 13.21 7.54 2.54
CA MET A 127 12.06 8.40 2.75
C MET A 127 12.32 9.45 3.81
N THR A 128 11.76 10.65 3.60
CA THR A 128 11.69 11.70 4.61
C THR A 128 10.23 11.88 4.99
N ALA A 129 9.84 11.28 6.13
CA ALA A 129 8.47 11.32 6.61
C ALA A 129 8.17 12.61 7.38
N LEU A 130 6.97 13.15 7.20
CA LEU A 130 6.46 14.27 7.98
C LEU A 130 5.95 13.78 9.34
N ALA A 131 5.96 14.65 10.33
CA ALA A 131 5.57 14.35 11.71
C ALA A 131 4.41 15.27 12.18
N ASP A 132 3.30 15.23 11.44
CA ASP A 132 2.05 15.88 11.83
C ASP A 132 0.98 14.85 12.23
N LYS A 133 -0.21 15.35 12.59
CA LYS A 133 -1.30 14.50 13.09
C LYS A 133 -1.68 13.41 12.08
N TRP A 134 -1.72 13.67 10.78
CA TRP A 134 -2.25 12.76 9.77
C TRP A 134 -1.16 12.13 8.89
N SER A 135 0.08 12.59 9.01
CA SER A 135 1.20 12.12 8.23
C SER A 135 1.60 10.67 8.53
N GLN A 136 1.30 10.13 9.71
CA GLN A 136 1.66 8.76 10.08
C GLN A 136 0.47 8.03 10.70
N ARG A 137 -0.06 7.03 9.98
CA ARG A 137 -1.26 6.28 10.39
C ARG A 137 -1.14 4.81 10.09
N PHE A 138 -1.40 3.99 11.11
CA PHE A 138 -1.73 2.59 10.92
C PHE A 138 -3.23 2.46 10.66
N ILE A 139 -3.60 1.71 9.62
CA ILE A 139 -4.97 1.53 9.14
C ILE A 139 -5.27 0.04 9.20
N THR A 140 -6.38 -0.31 9.83
CA THR A 140 -6.98 -1.65 9.83
C THR A 140 -8.39 -1.55 9.26
N ALA A 141 -8.63 -2.17 8.10
CA ALA A 141 -9.87 -1.98 7.35
C ALA A 141 -10.35 -3.24 6.62
#